data_AF-A0A834KE95-F1
#
_entry.id   AF-A0A834KE95-F1
#
_cell.length_a   1.000
_cell.length_b   1.000
_cell.length_c   1.000
_cell.angle_alpha   90.00
_cell.angle_beta   90.00
_cell.angle_gamma   90.00
#
_symmetry.space_group_name_H-M   'P 1'
#
loop_
_entity.id
_entity.type
_entity.pdbx_description
1 polymer ?
#
loop_
_entity_poly.entity_id
_entity_poly.type
_entity_poly.pdbx_seq_one_letter_code
_entity_poly.pdbx_strand_id
1 'polypeptide(L)'
;MANTQNKILNLYRNLIRECKKWNSYNFRMYALRKVRYEFQQNKTLQDEKEIQQCLKKGQEALEMIKRQVIIGHLYATRPLIIETTTTSKNKLNSKFV
;
A
#
# COMPACT_ATOMS: atom_id res chain seq x y z
N MET A 1 -0.02 27.00 2.26
CA MET A 1 -0.48 25.75 1.61
C MET A 1 0.58 24.63 1.53
N ALA A 2 1.77 24.76 2.13
CA ALA A 2 2.78 23.67 2.18
C ALA A 2 2.45 22.53 3.17
N ASN A 3 1.70 22.83 4.24
CA ASN A 3 1.37 21.86 5.28
C ASN A 3 0.44 20.75 4.75
N THR A 4 -0.58 21.10 3.96
CA THR A 4 -1.54 20.13 3.41
C THR A 4 -0.89 19.19 2.39
N GLN A 5 -0.03 19.70 1.51
CA GLN A 5 0.71 18.87 0.55
C GLN A 5 1.63 17.87 1.26
N ASN A 6 2.35 18.31 2.30
CA ASN A 6 3.19 17.43 3.10
C ASN A 6 2.38 16.34 3.82
N LYS A 7 1.20 16.69 4.38
CA LYS A 7 0.27 15.72 4.97
C LYS A 7 -0.18 14.67 3.96
N ILE A 8 -0.57 15.09 2.75
CA ILE A 8 -0.99 14.17 1.67
C ILE A 8 0.16 13.22 1.28
N LEU A 9 1.36 13.75 1.06
CA LEU A 9 2.53 12.94 0.69
C LEU A 9 2.95 11.97 1.80
N ASN A 10 2.87 12.40 3.06
CA ASN A 10 3.17 11.54 4.20
C ASN A 10 2.13 10.42 4.34
N LEU A 11 0.84 10.74 4.18
CA LEU A 11 -0.22 9.73 4.18
C LEU A 11 -0.03 8.71 3.06
N TYR A 12 0.27 9.16 1.83
CA TYR A 12 0.57 8.27 0.71
C TYR A 12 1.73 7.33 1.01
N ARG A 13 2.87 7.87 1.50
CA ARG A 13 4.04 7.06 1.86
C ARG A 13 3.71 6.04 2.95
N ASN A 14 2.95 6.44 3.96
CA ASN A 14 2.55 5.55 5.05
C ASN A 14 1.64 4.42 4.55
N LEU A 15 0.63 4.74 3.73
CA LEU A 15 -0.22 3.72 3.10
C LEU A 15 0.58 2.70 2.29
N ILE A 16 1.48 3.18 1.41
CA ILE A 16 2.33 2.29 0.60
C ILE A 16 3.24 1.42 1.48
N ARG A 17 3.81 1.98 2.56
CA ARG A 17 4.65 1.23 3.51
C ARG A 17 3.85 0.14 4.23
N GLU A 18 2.67 0.45 4.74
CA GLU A 18 1.82 -0.53 5.44
C GLU A 18 1.31 -1.62 4.48
N CYS A 19 0.85 -1.26 3.27
CA CYS A 19 0.41 -2.24 2.27
C CYS A 19 1.50 -3.26 1.91
N LYS A 20 2.78 -2.82 1.88
CA LYS A 20 3.92 -3.72 1.58
C LYS A 20 4.19 -4.75 2.67
N LYS A 21 3.75 -4.50 3.91
CA LYS A 21 3.92 -5.44 5.02
C LYS A 21 2.96 -6.62 4.95
N TRP A 22 1.95 -6.62 4.07
CA TRP A 22 1.03 -7.75 3.98
C TRP A 22 1.75 -9.00 3.45
N ASN A 23 1.64 -10.10 4.20
CA ASN A 23 2.20 -11.38 3.79
C ASN A 23 1.50 -11.96 2.54
N SER A 24 0.17 -11.83 2.45
CA SER A 24 -0.60 -12.30 1.29
C SER A 24 -0.36 -11.44 0.05
N TYR A 25 0.10 -12.09 -1.03
CA TYR A 25 0.32 -11.46 -2.33
C TYR A 25 -0.91 -10.68 -2.83
N ASN A 26 -2.07 -11.32 -2.80
CA ASN A 26 -3.30 -10.77 -3.38
C ASN A 26 -3.67 -9.46 -2.69
N PHE A 27 -3.64 -9.45 -1.35
CA PHE A 27 -3.97 -8.26 -0.58
C PHE A 27 -2.90 -7.17 -0.72
N ARG A 28 -1.61 -7.53 -0.67
CA ARG A 28 -0.50 -6.58 -0.91
C ARG A 28 -0.62 -5.90 -2.27
N MET A 29 -0.82 -6.66 -3.34
CA MET A 29 -0.89 -6.14 -4.71
C MET A 29 -2.16 -5.32 -4.95
N TYR A 30 -3.32 -5.81 -4.47
CA TYR A 30 -4.58 -5.08 -4.56
C TYR A 30 -4.48 -3.74 -3.84
N ALA A 31 -4.04 -3.73 -2.58
CA ALA A 31 -4.00 -2.52 -1.78
C ALA A 31 -3.01 -1.49 -2.35
N LEU A 32 -1.84 -1.93 -2.83
CA LEU A 32 -0.90 -1.05 -3.52
C LEU A 32 -1.49 -0.44 -4.79
N ARG A 33 -2.19 -1.24 -5.61
CA ARG A 33 -2.86 -0.75 -6.82
C ARG A 33 -3.96 0.24 -6.47
N LYS A 34 -4.81 -0.09 -5.49
CA LYS A 34 -5.94 0.75 -5.06
C LYS A 34 -5.45 2.10 -4.52
N VAL A 35 -4.45 2.10 -3.62
CA VAL A 35 -3.87 3.34 -3.08
C VAL A 35 -3.30 4.21 -4.21
N ARG A 36 -2.53 3.64 -5.15
CA ARG A 36 -2.00 4.41 -6.28
C ARG A 36 -3.11 4.99 -7.15
N TYR A 37 -4.12 4.18 -7.46
CA TYR A 37 -5.26 4.58 -8.28
C TYR A 37 -6.02 5.74 -7.62
N GLU A 38 -6.40 5.62 -6.36
CA GLU A 38 -7.13 6.66 -5.63
C GLU A 38 -6.36 8.00 -5.58
N PHE A 39 -5.05 7.96 -5.31
CA PHE A 39 -4.25 9.18 -5.30
C PHE A 39 -4.06 9.79 -6.69
N GLN A 40 -4.04 8.96 -7.74
CA GLN A 40 -3.96 9.44 -9.12
C GLN A 40 -5.27 10.08 -9.58
N GLN A 41 -6.41 9.46 -9.28
CA GLN A 41 -7.74 10.00 -9.63
C GLN A 41 -8.00 11.34 -8.92
N ASN A 42 -7.57 11.46 -7.67
CA ASN A 42 -7.82 12.65 -6.86
C ASN A 42 -6.73 13.73 -7.00
N LYS A 43 -5.77 13.58 -7.92
CA LYS A 43 -4.62 14.49 -8.06
C LYS A 43 -5.01 15.90 -8.48
N THR A 44 -6.06 16.03 -9.28
CA THR A 44 -6.53 17.31 -9.86
C THR A 44 -7.66 17.95 -9.06
N LEU A 45 -8.03 17.39 -7.90
CA LEU A 45 -9.03 17.99 -7.03
C LEU A 45 -8.56 19.35 -6.51
N GLN A 46 -9.44 20.34 -6.60
CA GLN A 46 -9.19 21.71 -6.15
C GLN A 46 -10.09 22.12 -4.98
N ASP A 47 -11.23 21.44 -4.78
CA ASP A 47 -12.12 21.71 -3.66
C ASP A 47 -11.48 21.27 -2.34
N GLU A 48 -11.24 22.23 -1.44
CA GLU A 48 -10.66 21.99 -0.13
C GLU A 48 -11.51 21.03 0.71
N LYS A 49 -12.84 21.06 0.60
CA LYS A 49 -13.73 20.17 1.37
C LYS A 49 -13.55 18.71 0.94
N GLU A 50 -13.51 18.47 -0.36
CA GLU A 50 -13.28 17.14 -0.91
C GLU A 50 -11.89 16.62 -0.57
N ILE A 51 -10.86 17.48 -0.63
CA ILE A 51 -9.50 17.11 -0.22
C ILE A 51 -9.47 16.68 1.25
N GLN A 52 -10.12 17.43 2.16
CA GLN A 52 -10.18 17.05 3.58
C GLN A 52 -10.93 15.73 3.78
N GLN A 53 -12.01 15.50 3.03
CA GLN A 53 -12.76 14.24 3.09
C GLN A 53 -11.91 13.06 2.61
N CYS A 54 -11.17 13.21 1.50
CA CYS A 54 -10.25 12.19 1.00
C CYS A 54 -9.10 11.92 1.98
N LEU A 55 -8.56 12.96 2.63
CA LEU A 55 -7.55 12.80 3.68
C LEU A 55 -8.09 12.00 4.86
N LYS A 56 -9.30 12.31 5.34
CA LYS A 56 -9.95 11.56 6.42
C LYS A 56 -10.16 10.09 6.03
N LYS A 57 -10.71 9.84 4.84
CA LYS A 57 -10.88 8.47 4.30
C LYS A 57 -9.56 7.72 4.21
N GLY A 58 -8.49 8.37 3.76
CA GLY A 58 -7.16 7.77 3.66
C GLY A 58 -6.56 7.44 5.04
N GLN A 59 -6.80 8.28 6.05
CA GLN A 59 -6.37 8.02 7.42
C GLN A 59 -7.11 6.83 8.04
N GLU A 60 -8.43 6.73 7.83
CA GLU A 60 -9.24 5.58 8.25
C GLU A 60 -8.77 4.29 7.57
N ALA A 61 -8.49 4.36 6.26
CA ALA A 61 -7.93 3.25 5.50
C ALA A 61 -6.56 2.81 6.02
N LEU A 62 -5.68 3.76 6.40
CA LEU A 62 -4.37 3.46 6.97
C LEU A 62 -4.49 2.65 8.26
N GLU A 63 -5.36 3.07 9.19
CA GLU A 63 -5.58 2.35 10.44
C GLU A 63 -6.21 0.97 10.21
N MET A 64 -7.11 0.85 9.24
CA MET A 64 -7.67 -0.44 8.83
C MET A 64 -6.58 -1.37 8.27
N ILE A 65 -5.74 -0.89 7.35
CA ILE A 65 -4.65 -1.68 6.75
C ILE A 65 -3.68 -2.15 7.83
N LYS A 66 -3.30 -1.30 8.80
CA LYS A 66 -2.43 -1.71 9.92
C LYS A 66 -3.00 -2.91 10.68
N ARG A 67 -4.30 -2.87 11.03
CA ARG A 67 -4.97 -3.98 11.72
C ARG A 67 -5.01 -5.24 10.86
N GLN A 68 -5.36 -5.10 9.58
CA GLN A 68 -5.45 -6.23 8.64
C GLN A 68 -4.09 -6.87 8.34
N VAL A 69 -3.01 -6.09 8.33
CA VAL A 69 -1.65 -6.60 8.22
C VAL A 69 -1.28 -7.45 9.43
N ILE A 70 -1.62 -7.01 10.65
CA ILE A 70 -1.38 -7.79 11.87
C ILE A 70 -2.14 -9.12 11.81
N ILE A 71 -3.43 -9.09 11.49
CA ILE A 71 -4.26 -10.30 11.36
C ILE A 71 -3.69 -11.22 10.27
N GLY A 72 -3.29 -10.66 9.14
CA GLY A 72 -2.69 -11.42 8.04
C GLY A 72 -1.36 -12.09 8.40
N HIS A 73 -0.62 -11.55 9.38
CA HIS A 73 0.56 -12.22 9.92
C HIS A 73 0.20 -13.32 10.92
N LEU A 74 -0.78 -13.07 11.80
CA LEU A 74 -1.23 -14.07 12.78
C LEU A 74 -1.78 -15.33 12.11
N TYR A 75 -2.50 -15.16 11.01
CA TYR A 75 -3.10 -16.25 10.23
C TYR A 75 -2.44 -16.38 8.84
N ALA A 76 -1.12 -16.26 8.81
CA ALA A 76 -0.33 -16.41 7.60
C ALA A 76 -0.45 -17.83 7.01
N THR A 77 -0.56 -17.91 5.69
CA THR A 77 -0.55 -19.16 4.93
C THR A 77 0.70 -19.26 4.05
N ARG A 78 0.91 -20.43 3.46
CA ARG A 78 1.99 -20.66 2.48
C ARG A 78 1.88 -19.71 1.29
N PRO A 79 3.00 -19.17 0.79
CA PRO A 79 3.01 -18.25 -0.34
C PRO A 79 2.49 -18.91 -1.62
N LEU A 80 2.02 -18.11 -2.56
CA LEU A 80 1.51 -18.62 -3.84
C LEU A 80 2.65 -19.16 -4.71
N ILE A 81 2.34 -20.09 -5.62
CA ILE A 81 3.33 -20.68 -6.55
C ILE A 81 4.05 -19.60 -7.38
N ILE A 82 3.33 -18.56 -7.80
CA ILE A 82 3.88 -17.41 -8.53
C ILE A 82 4.96 -16.64 -7.74
N GLU A 83 4.90 -16.65 -6.41
CA GLU A 83 5.90 -16.00 -5.55
C GLU A 83 7.16 -16.87 -5.40
N THR A 84 6.97 -18.19 -5.33
CA THR A 84 8.07 -19.17 -5.19
C THR A 84 8.94 -19.25 -6.45
N THR A 85 8.30 -19.28 -7.63
CA THR A 85 8.99 -19.35 -8.93
C THR A 85 9.82 -18.10 -9.20
N THR A 86 9.29 -16.93 -8.84
CA THR A 86 10.00 -15.64 -8.96
C THR A 86 11.21 -15.57 -8.03
N THR A 87 11.07 -16.05 -6.79
CA THR A 87 12.16 -16.07 -5.81
C THR A 87 13.33 -16.95 -6.27
N SER A 88 13.04 -18.11 -6.89
CA SER A 88 14.07 -19.00 -7.46
C SER A 88 14.86 -18.31 -8.58
N LYS A 89 14.17 -17.65 -9.52
CA LYS A 89 14.80 -16.89 -10.61
C LYS A 89 15.68 -15.75 -10.09
N ASN A 90 15.22 -15.01 -9.08
CA ASN A 90 16.02 -13.93 -8.49
C ASN A 90 17.27 -14.43 -7.76
N LYS A 91 17.21 -15.56 -7.06
CA LYS A 91 18.40 -16.19 -6.45
C LYS A 91 19.41 -16.68 -7.48
N LEU A 92 18.94 -17.16 -8.63
CA LEU A 92 19.81 -17.52 -9.75
C LEU A 92 20.52 -16.27 -10.27
N ASN A 93 19.78 -15.19 -10.53
CA ASN A 93 20.36 -13.95 -11.08
C ASN A 93 21.36 -13.26 -10.13
N SER A 94 21.19 -13.36 -8.80
CA SER A 94 22.15 -12.80 -7.84
C SER A 94 23.40 -13.64 -7.62
N LYS A 95 23.47 -14.87 -8.16
CA LYS A 95 24.68 -15.71 -8.11
C LYS A 95 25.62 -15.46 -9.28
N PHE A 96 25.17 -14.73 -10.30
CA PHE A 96 25.92 -14.40 -11.51
C PHE A 96 26.37 -12.93 -11.56
N VAL A 97 26.28 -12.23 -10.41
CA VAL A 97 26.84 -10.88 -10.18
C VAL A 97 27.73 -10.98 -8.94
#